data_AF-A0A0T7G359-F1
#
_entry.id   AF-A0A0T7G359-F1
#
_cell.length_a   1.000
_cell.length_b   1.000
_cell.length_c   1.000
_cell.angle_alpha   90.00
_cell.angle_beta   90.00
_cell.angle_gamma   90.00
#
_symmetry.space_group_name_H-M   'P 1'
#
loop_
_entity.id
_entity.type
_entity.pdbx_description
1 polymer ?
#
loop_
_entity_poly.entity_id
_entity_poly.type
_entity_poly.pdbx_seq_one_letter_code
_entity_poly.pdbx_strand_id
1 'polypeptide(L)'
;MGEDREDLIARLGHAGVRVLDIDLYSLSLKILEDRGIFEQILEVETETEKAELKELLQGVLDPQAHLIPEIARHIEEIPHDVIFVSGVGEIYPFLRSHNVLNNLQSTAKDRPTIMFFPGKYTHALATGASLELFGLLHDDKYYRAFNIMNYEV
;
A
#
# COMPACT_ATOMS: atom_id res chain seq x y z
N MET A 1 9.61 -0.36 12.29
CA MET A 1 9.21 -0.50 10.88
C MET A 1 9.62 0.70 10.02
N GLY A 2 9.36 1.95 10.40
CA GLY A 2 9.87 3.12 9.65
C GLY A 2 11.40 3.13 9.58
N GLU A 3 12.07 3.13 10.74
CA GLU A 3 13.54 3.10 10.83
C GLU A 3 14.15 1.88 10.14
N ASP A 4 13.59 0.67 10.36
CA ASP A 4 14.11 -0.56 9.72
C ASP A 4 14.02 -0.53 8.19
N ARG A 5 12.97 0.09 7.63
CA ARG A 5 12.76 0.20 6.17
C ARG A 5 13.75 1.19 5.58
N GLU A 6 13.94 2.34 6.22
CA GLU A 6 14.91 3.36 5.81
C GLU A 6 16.34 2.80 5.83
N ASP A 7 16.71 2.06 6.88
CA ASP A 7 18.00 1.39 6.99
C ASP A 7 18.19 0.35 5.87
N LEU A 8 17.15 -0.42 5.54
CA LEU A 8 17.19 -1.38 4.44
C LEU A 8 17.39 -0.68 3.09
N ILE A 9 16.69 0.43 2.84
CA ILE A 9 16.83 1.23 1.63
C ILE A 9 18.26 1.77 1.52
N ALA A 10 18.83 2.30 2.61
CA ALA A 10 20.20 2.81 2.64
C ALA A 10 21.22 1.71 2.31
N ARG A 11 21.05 0.51 2.90
CA ARG A 11 21.92 -0.65 2.63
C ARG A 11 21.82 -1.12 1.18
N LEU A 12 20.63 -1.15 0.60
CA LEU A 12 20.42 -1.48 -0.82
C LEU A 12 21.06 -0.44 -1.74
N GLY A 13 20.98 0.84 -1.37
CA GLY A 13 21.66 1.93 -2.07
C GLY A 13 23.18 1.74 -2.09
N HIS A 14 23.79 1.33 -0.98
CA HIS A 14 25.23 0.99 -0.93
C HIS A 14 25.60 -0.21 -1.82
N ALA A 15 24.66 -1.13 -2.06
CA ALA A 15 24.82 -2.26 -2.98
C ALA A 15 24.53 -1.88 -4.45
N GLY A 16 24.21 -0.61 -4.75
CA GLY A 16 23.88 -0.13 -6.08
C GLY A 16 22.46 -0.45 -6.55
N VAL A 17 21.57 -0.85 -5.63
CA VAL A 17 20.16 -1.14 -5.92
C VAL A 17 19.31 0.08 -5.60
N ARG A 18 18.55 0.58 -6.59
CA ARG A 18 17.64 1.71 -6.40
C ARG A 18 16.27 1.22 -5.98
N VAL A 19 15.77 1.76 -4.87
CA VAL A 19 14.45 1.44 -4.33
C VAL A 19 13.49 2.59 -4.61
N LEU A 20 12.34 2.27 -5.20
CA LEU A 20 11.18 3.16 -5.20
C LEU A 20 10.37 2.86 -3.93
N ASP A 21 10.49 3.70 -2.90
CA ASP A 21 9.71 3.56 -1.66
C ASP A 21 8.38 4.29 -1.78
N ILE A 22 7.29 3.55 -1.66
CA ILE A 22 5.92 4.04 -1.73
C ILE A 22 5.23 3.73 -0.40
N ASP A 23 4.96 4.79 0.35
CA ASP A 23 4.15 4.73 1.56
C ASP A 23 2.71 5.14 1.22
N LEU A 24 1.76 4.18 1.34
CA LEU A 24 0.39 4.40 0.91
C LEU A 24 -0.34 5.47 1.75
N TYR A 25 0.04 5.63 3.01
CA TYR A 25 -0.53 6.67 3.86
C TYR A 25 -0.05 8.05 3.45
N SER A 26 1.26 8.21 3.29
CA SER A 26 1.88 9.44 2.80
C SER A 26 1.36 9.83 1.41
N LEU A 27 1.19 8.84 0.53
CA LEU A 27 0.60 9.06 -0.79
C LEU A 27 -0.86 9.49 -0.70
N SER A 28 -1.64 8.90 0.21
CA SER A 28 -3.03 9.29 0.43
C SER A 28 -3.12 10.74 0.91
N LEU A 29 -2.29 11.14 1.88
CA LEU A 29 -2.22 12.53 2.34
C LEU A 29 -1.89 13.49 1.19
N LYS A 30 -0.88 13.16 0.39
CA LYS A 30 -0.50 13.96 -0.77
C LYS A 30 -1.64 14.13 -1.78
N ILE A 31 -2.42 13.06 -2.04
CA ILE A 31 -3.61 13.14 -2.91
C ILE A 31 -4.66 14.08 -2.31
N LEU A 32 -4.86 14.07 -0.99
CA LEU A 32 -5.79 14.98 -0.32
C LEU A 32 -5.32 16.44 -0.41
N GLU A 33 -4.02 16.68 -0.22
CA GLU A 33 -3.37 18.00 -0.30
C GLU A 33 -3.43 18.56 -1.73
N ASP A 34 -3.03 17.78 -2.73
CA ASP A 34 -3.02 18.18 -4.15
C ASP A 34 -4.43 18.52 -4.66
N ARG A 35 -5.47 17.95 -4.03
CA ARG A 35 -6.88 18.24 -4.33
C ARG A 35 -7.46 19.39 -3.51
N GLY A 36 -6.72 19.94 -2.57
CA GLY A 36 -7.18 21.00 -1.65
C GLY A 36 -8.28 20.54 -0.67
N ILE A 37 -8.36 19.23 -0.41
CA ILE A 37 -9.38 18.61 0.46
C ILE A 37 -8.83 18.36 1.86
N PHE A 38 -7.50 18.22 2.01
CA PHE A 38 -6.87 17.88 3.29
C PHE A 38 -7.25 18.84 4.43
N GLU A 39 -7.09 20.14 4.22
CA GLU A 39 -7.44 21.15 5.22
C GLU A 39 -8.94 21.13 5.58
N GLN A 40 -9.81 20.93 4.58
CA GLN A 40 -11.26 20.84 4.80
C GLN A 40 -11.62 19.63 5.67
N ILE A 41 -10.94 18.51 5.46
CA ILE A 41 -11.12 17.31 6.29
C ILE A 41 -10.72 17.60 7.73
N LEU A 42 -9.57 18.24 7.96
CA LEU A 42 -9.11 18.59 9.31
C LEU A 42 -10.07 19.53 10.03
N GLU A 43 -10.67 20.49 9.33
CA GLU A 43 -11.66 21.41 9.89
C GLU A 43 -12.94 20.71 10.35
N VAL A 44 -13.42 19.72 9.59
CA VAL A 44 -14.69 19.03 9.88
C VAL A 44 -14.52 17.75 10.69
N GLU A 45 -13.29 17.21 10.82
CA GLU A 45 -13.02 15.90 11.44
C GLU A 45 -13.60 15.80 12.86
N THR A 46 -13.47 16.83 13.68
CA THR A 46 -13.96 16.81 15.07
C THR A 46 -15.47 16.84 15.19
N GLU A 47 -16.16 17.34 14.16
CA GLU A 47 -17.61 17.50 14.12
C GLU A 47 -18.31 16.38 13.30
N THR A 48 -17.53 15.62 12.53
CA THR A 48 -18.04 14.58 11.62
C THR A 48 -18.01 13.22 12.30
N GLU A 49 -19.10 12.46 12.15
CA GLU A 49 -19.15 11.09 12.64
C GLU A 49 -18.14 10.19 11.92
N LYS A 50 -17.53 9.25 12.63
CA LYS A 50 -16.45 8.39 12.09
C LYS A 50 -16.87 7.62 10.83
N ALA A 51 -18.14 7.23 10.74
CA ALA A 51 -18.66 6.51 9.58
C ALA A 51 -18.70 7.41 8.33
N GLU A 52 -19.14 8.66 8.49
CA GLU A 52 -19.24 9.64 7.42
C GLU A 52 -17.85 10.08 6.96
N LEU A 53 -16.92 10.35 7.90
CA LEU A 53 -15.53 10.65 7.58
C LEU A 53 -14.87 9.53 6.77
N LYS A 54 -15.14 8.27 7.14
CA LYS A 54 -14.65 7.11 6.41
C LYS A 54 -15.20 7.05 4.99
N GLU A 55 -16.51 7.28 4.79
CA GLU A 55 -17.13 7.29 3.46
C GLU A 55 -16.58 8.42 2.58
N LEU A 56 -16.36 9.60 3.17
CA LEU A 56 -15.72 10.72 2.50
C LEU A 56 -14.31 10.36 2.04
N LEU A 57 -13.47 9.83 2.94
CA LEU A 57 -12.12 9.37 2.60
C LEU A 57 -12.14 8.28 1.53
N GLN A 58 -13.11 7.36 1.58
CA GLN A 58 -13.30 6.30 0.57
C GLN A 58 -13.59 6.85 -0.82
N GLY A 59 -14.43 7.89 -0.91
CA GLY A 59 -14.73 8.54 -2.19
C GLY A 59 -13.54 9.32 -2.74
N VAL A 60 -12.83 10.05 -1.89
CA VAL A 60 -11.71 10.90 -2.31
C VAL A 60 -10.46 10.06 -2.63
N LEU A 61 -10.23 8.97 -1.92
CA LEU A 61 -9.07 8.09 -2.10
C LEU A 61 -9.42 6.82 -2.88
N ASP A 62 -10.40 6.89 -3.79
CA ASP A 62 -10.73 5.71 -4.61
C ASP A 62 -9.46 5.14 -5.28
N PRO A 63 -9.15 3.85 -5.05
CA PRO A 63 -7.90 3.27 -5.53
C PRO A 63 -7.73 3.36 -7.04
N GLN A 64 -8.79 3.13 -7.82
CA GLN A 64 -8.67 3.09 -9.28
C GLN A 64 -8.60 4.49 -9.88
N ALA A 65 -9.32 5.45 -9.30
CA ALA A 65 -9.38 6.81 -9.81
C ALA A 65 -8.18 7.67 -9.40
N HIS A 66 -7.57 7.40 -8.23
CA HIS A 66 -6.59 8.33 -7.64
C HIS A 66 -5.29 7.65 -7.20
N LEU A 67 -5.37 6.59 -6.38
CA LEU A 67 -4.17 6.01 -5.78
C LEU A 67 -3.29 5.27 -6.80
N ILE A 68 -3.88 4.42 -7.63
CA ILE A 68 -3.16 3.61 -8.61
C ILE A 68 -2.56 4.45 -9.74
N PRO A 69 -3.26 5.45 -10.32
CA PRO A 69 -2.65 6.36 -11.28
C PRO A 69 -1.42 7.09 -10.72
N GLU A 70 -1.47 7.55 -9.46
CA GLU A 70 -0.30 8.18 -8.85
C GLU A 70 0.85 7.19 -8.66
N ILE A 71 0.59 5.96 -8.21
CA ILE A 71 1.64 4.93 -8.11
C ILE A 71 2.23 4.63 -9.49
N ALA A 72 1.40 4.49 -10.52
CA ALA A 72 1.84 4.26 -11.90
C ALA A 72 2.77 5.40 -12.37
N ARG A 73 2.39 6.65 -12.10
CA ARG A 73 3.20 7.83 -12.42
C ARG A 73 4.57 7.78 -11.74
N HIS A 74 4.63 7.42 -10.45
CA HIS A 74 5.92 7.29 -9.74
C HIS A 74 6.78 6.15 -10.32
N ILE A 75 6.16 5.03 -10.71
CA ILE A 75 6.85 3.90 -11.36
C ILE A 75 7.43 4.33 -12.72
N GLU A 76 6.71 5.13 -13.51
CA GLU A 76 7.16 5.60 -14.82
C GLU A 76 8.25 6.68 -14.73
N GLU A 77 8.12 7.62 -13.78
CA GLU A 77 8.99 8.80 -13.69
C GLU A 77 10.31 8.53 -12.95
N ILE A 78 10.31 7.65 -11.95
CA ILE A 78 11.44 7.47 -11.04
C ILE A 78 12.20 6.20 -11.43
N PRO A 79 13.46 6.28 -11.90
CA PRO A 79 14.24 5.10 -12.20
C PRO A 79 14.53 4.25 -10.95
N HIS A 80 14.12 2.98 -10.96
CA HIS A 80 14.26 2.07 -9.84
C HIS A 80 14.53 0.64 -10.28
N ASP A 81 15.03 -0.17 -9.36
CA ASP A 81 15.31 -1.59 -9.56
C ASP A 81 14.34 -2.50 -8.80
N VAL A 82 13.79 -2.00 -7.69
CA VAL A 82 12.77 -2.67 -6.86
C VAL A 82 11.77 -1.64 -6.32
N ILE A 83 10.52 -2.06 -6.13
CA ILE A 83 9.45 -1.24 -5.56
C ILE A 83 9.14 -1.72 -4.15
N PHE A 84 9.16 -0.82 -3.19
CA PHE A 84 8.74 -1.08 -1.81
C PHE A 84 7.38 -0.42 -1.58
N VAL A 85 6.42 -1.17 -1.04
CA VAL A 85 5.08 -0.68 -0.73
C VAL A 85 4.79 -0.89 0.74
N SER A 86 4.41 0.18 1.44
CA SER A 86 4.17 0.20 2.89
C SER A 86 2.94 1.04 3.23
N GLY A 87 2.66 1.28 4.51
CA GLY A 87 1.52 2.13 4.91
C GLY A 87 0.15 1.44 4.85
N VAL A 88 0.11 0.12 4.64
CA VAL A 88 -1.15 -0.64 4.42
C VAL A 88 -2.03 -0.66 5.67
N GLY A 89 -1.45 -0.66 6.86
CA GLY A 89 -2.22 -0.66 8.10
C GLY A 89 -2.78 0.72 8.43
N GLU A 90 -2.03 1.75 8.09
CA GLU A 90 -2.32 3.16 8.36
C GLU A 90 -3.47 3.71 7.50
N ILE A 91 -3.68 3.12 6.32
CA ILE A 91 -4.81 3.46 5.44
C ILE A 91 -6.10 2.67 5.76
N TYR A 92 -6.04 1.71 6.67
CA TYR A 92 -7.23 0.97 7.11
C TYR A 92 -8.02 1.82 8.13
N PRO A 93 -9.38 1.87 8.09
CA PRO A 93 -10.30 1.10 7.26
C PRO A 93 -10.82 1.81 6.01
N PHE A 94 -10.34 3.03 5.72
CA PHE A 94 -10.86 3.80 4.59
C PHE A 94 -10.37 3.23 3.26
N LEU A 95 -9.18 2.63 3.20
CA LEU A 95 -8.71 1.94 2.01
C LEU A 95 -8.50 0.44 2.28
N ARG A 96 -9.11 -0.42 1.46
CA ARG A 96 -8.95 -1.87 1.58
C ARG A 96 -7.69 -2.33 0.85
N SER A 97 -6.78 -2.98 1.57
CA SER A 97 -5.48 -3.45 1.08
C SER A 97 -5.58 -4.33 -0.18
N HIS A 98 -6.66 -5.11 -0.29
CA HIS A 98 -6.90 -5.99 -1.44
C HIS A 98 -7.13 -5.25 -2.76
N ASN A 99 -7.74 -4.06 -2.71
CA ASN A 99 -7.94 -3.25 -3.89
C ASN A 99 -6.61 -2.71 -4.38
N VAL A 100 -5.72 -2.31 -3.47
CA VAL A 100 -4.38 -1.84 -3.84
C VAL A 100 -3.58 -2.96 -4.50
N LEU A 101 -3.51 -4.12 -3.85
CA LEU A 101 -2.71 -5.25 -4.32
C LEU A 101 -3.10 -5.75 -5.71
N ASN A 102 -4.39 -5.95 -5.96
CA ASN A 102 -4.85 -6.45 -7.25
C ASN A 102 -4.53 -5.47 -8.39
N ASN A 103 -4.62 -4.17 -8.14
CA ASN A 103 -4.32 -3.15 -9.16
C ASN A 103 -2.81 -2.85 -9.27
N LEU A 104 -2.03 -3.03 -8.20
CA LEU A 104 -0.58 -2.92 -8.25
C LEU A 104 0.04 -4.00 -9.14
N GLN A 105 -0.50 -5.23 -9.12
CA GLN A 105 -0.01 -6.30 -10.00
C GLN A 105 -0.10 -5.95 -11.49
N SER A 106 -1.14 -5.22 -11.91
CA SER A 106 -1.27 -4.79 -13.31
C SER A 106 -0.38 -3.59 -13.67
N THR A 107 0.06 -2.84 -12.66
CA THR A 107 0.82 -1.58 -12.81
C THR A 107 2.33 -1.81 -12.73
N ALA A 108 2.78 -2.57 -11.72
CA ALA A 108 4.18 -2.86 -11.45
C ALA A 108 4.65 -4.15 -12.14
N LYS A 109 4.54 -4.21 -13.47
CA LYS A 109 4.84 -5.44 -14.25
C LYS A 109 6.33 -5.70 -14.44
N ASP A 110 7.14 -4.64 -14.56
CA ASP A 110 8.51 -4.76 -15.04
C ASP A 110 9.55 -4.86 -13.93
N ARG A 111 9.18 -4.54 -12.68
CA ARG A 111 10.09 -4.49 -11.54
C ARG A 111 9.54 -5.29 -10.36
N PRO A 112 10.41 -6.02 -9.62
CA PRO A 112 9.98 -6.74 -8.43
C PRO A 112 9.38 -5.79 -7.41
N THR A 113 8.26 -6.20 -6.82
CA THR A 113 7.54 -5.42 -5.80
C THR A 113 7.54 -6.18 -4.49
N ILE A 114 7.98 -5.51 -3.42
CA ILE A 114 7.97 -6.01 -2.05
C ILE A 114 6.98 -5.16 -1.26
N MET A 115 5.98 -5.80 -0.66
CA MET A 115 5.01 -5.13 0.19
C MET A 115 5.23 -5.48 1.66
N PHE A 116 5.34 -4.45 2.50
CA PHE A 116 5.36 -4.55 3.95
C PHE A 116 3.92 -4.60 4.45
N PHE A 117 3.48 -5.78 4.87
CA PHE A 117 2.10 -6.02 5.29
C PHE A 117 2.04 -6.26 6.80
N PRO A 118 1.30 -5.42 7.57
CA PRO A 118 1.19 -5.57 9.02
C PRO A 118 0.15 -6.64 9.38
N GLY A 119 0.48 -7.90 9.09
CA GLY A 119 -0.44 -9.01 9.24
C GLY A 119 0.20 -10.35 8.93
N LYS A 120 -0.64 -11.36 8.69
CA LYS A 120 -0.19 -12.70 8.34
C LYS A 120 -0.48 -13.01 6.89
N TYR A 121 0.48 -13.66 6.25
CA TYR A 121 0.28 -14.31 4.96
C TYR A 121 0.04 -15.79 5.21
N THR A 122 -1.16 -16.27 4.90
CA THR A 122 -1.55 -17.67 5.05
C THR A 122 -1.72 -18.28 3.66
N HIS A 123 -1.08 -19.43 3.43
CA HIS A 123 -1.18 -20.16 2.16
C HIS A 123 -1.84 -21.51 2.44
N ALA A 124 -3.07 -21.70 1.96
CA ALA A 124 -3.79 -22.96 2.07
C ALA A 124 -3.91 -23.61 0.69
N LEU A 125 -3.53 -24.89 0.58
CA LEU A 125 -3.56 -25.66 -0.67
C LEU A 125 -4.96 -25.71 -1.33
N ALA A 126 -6.03 -25.54 -0.56
CA ALA A 126 -7.41 -25.61 -1.03
C ALA A 126 -8.04 -24.25 -1.40
N THR A 127 -7.60 -23.15 -0.79
CA THR A 127 -8.20 -21.81 -0.96
C THR A 127 -7.21 -20.78 -1.52
N GLY A 128 -5.94 -21.16 -1.64
CA GLY A 128 -4.83 -20.32 -2.10
C GLY A 128 -4.25 -19.43 -0.99
N ALA A 129 -3.63 -18.33 -1.41
CA ALA A 129 -2.99 -17.37 -0.52
C ALA A 129 -3.98 -16.30 -0.04
N SER A 130 -4.08 -16.11 1.27
CA SER A 130 -4.85 -15.05 1.94
C SER A 130 -3.95 -14.13 2.77
N LEU A 131 -4.37 -12.88 2.88
CA LEU A 131 -3.73 -11.86 3.70
C LEU A 131 -4.65 -11.47 4.85
N GLU A 132 -4.17 -11.63 6.06
CA GLU A 132 -4.92 -11.32 7.28
C GLU A 132 -4.36 -10.05 7.92
N LEU A 133 -5.00 -8.92 7.68
CA LEU A 133 -4.57 -7.64 8.24
C LEU A 133 -4.73 -7.68 9.77
N PHE A 134 -3.66 -7.32 10.48
CA PHE A 134 -3.53 -7.41 11.94
C PHE A 134 -3.77 -8.81 12.53
N GLY A 135 -3.87 -9.87 11.71
CA GLY A 135 -4.23 -11.22 12.15
C GLY A 135 -5.67 -11.35 12.68
N LEU A 136 -6.54 -10.39 12.38
CA LEU A 136 -7.93 -10.33 12.85
C LEU A 136 -8.93 -10.31 11.71
N LEU A 137 -8.51 -9.84 10.54
CA LEU A 137 -9.38 -9.61 9.38
C LEU A 137 -9.07 -10.66 8.32
N HIS A 138 -9.91 -11.68 8.21
CA HIS A 138 -9.83 -12.65 7.11
C HIS A 138 -10.34 -11.98 5.83
N ASP A 139 -9.45 -11.82 4.85
CA ASP A 139 -9.82 -11.44 3.49
C ASP A 139 -9.89 -12.71 2.64
N ASP A 140 -11.07 -13.05 2.11
CA ASP A 140 -11.35 -14.30 1.38
C ASP A 140 -10.77 -14.31 -0.06
N LYS A 141 -9.77 -13.49 -0.35
CA LYS A 141 -9.27 -13.27 -1.71
C LYS A 141 -7.91 -13.90 -1.95
N TYR A 142 -7.81 -14.53 -3.12
CA TYR A 142 -6.59 -15.14 -3.66
C TYR A 142 -5.60 -14.07 -4.13
N TYR A 143 -4.39 -14.07 -3.57
CA TYR A 143 -3.29 -13.21 -4.05
C TYR A 143 -2.18 -14.01 -4.74
N ARG A 144 -1.69 -13.51 -5.89
CA ARG A 144 -0.46 -14.00 -6.50
C ARG A 144 0.76 -13.34 -5.85
N ALA A 145 0.97 -13.60 -4.58
CA ALA A 145 2.15 -13.15 -3.84
C ALA A 145 2.87 -14.36 -3.24
N PHE A 146 4.10 -14.18 -2.81
CA PHE A 146 4.86 -15.18 -2.07
C PHE A 146 5.44 -14.53 -0.83
N ASN A 147 5.45 -15.26 0.28
CA ASN A 147 6.19 -14.79 1.44
C ASN A 147 7.68 -14.90 1.12
N ILE A 148 8.40 -13.78 1.09
CA ILE A 148 9.83 -13.73 0.80
C ILE A 148 10.67 -14.57 1.78
N MET A 149 10.14 -14.85 2.98
CA MET A 149 10.79 -15.71 3.98
C MET A 149 10.66 -17.21 3.65
N ASN A 150 9.70 -17.59 2.81
CA ASN A 150 9.47 -18.96 2.38
C ASN A 150 10.18 -19.17 1.03
N TYR A 151 11.50 -19.32 1.07
CA TYR A 151 12.32 -19.66 -0.08
C TYR A 151 12.56 -21.18 -0.10
N GLU A 152 11.88 -21.90 -0.98
CA GLU A 152 12.19 -23.31 -1.28
C GLU A 152 13.11 -23.36 -2.50
N VAL A 153 14.25 -24.05 -2.35
CA VAL A 153 15.28 -24.29 -3.39
C VAL A 153 15.09 -25.66 -4.00
#